data_AF-A0A242A6C4-F1
#
_entry.id   AF-A0A242A6C4-F1
#
_cell.length_a   1.000
_cell.length_b   1.000
_cell.length_c   1.000
_cell.angle_alpha   90.00
_cell.angle_beta   90.00
_cell.angle_gamma   90.00
#
_symmetry.space_group_name_H-M   'P 1'
#
loop_
_entity.id
_entity.type
_entity.pdbx_description
1 polymer ?
#
loop_
_entity_poly.entity_id
_entity_poly.type
_entity_poly.pdbx_seq_one_letter_code
_entity_poly.pdbx_strand_id
1 'polypeptide(L)'
;MEELLTILRPEERIALQLRELYEHRHFHLFRLSSFEEYDLYLQNKAFLTNVDPITFTGNNGRLMALNPDVTLSIVKNTPIGEARRVYYNEDVYRHDRKDGEYKRINQIGLELIGKIDSESEAEVVQLAMESLAVAGKGALDISHIGLVEDIVEQFAPYGLQKKALMALQTKSPHTMQAVCQQAGLSEPLTQALTRLTAVSGPFQEVATEVELLVAPLPKAAQAMVELNALYDQLQNHCSATATIDVRLDFSFVNDTDYYSGLLFQGFLEGIPHAVLFGGRYDHLLKAHGAQQGAIGFGMYLNGIDRKTQQSTVPTKSYLDIALPKGRMGNAIYQKLVKAGLVSAGLFDDSRKLIFQDDVHRIRFFLVKPSDVDQYVDRGAADIGVVGLDVLLEGETNVLEVLDLKIGKCKMVVAGKSDFQPDSTRPLRVATKYPQITRHYYNDIRQPIELIELHGSIELAPLLDLSDVIVDIVETGTTLKENHLIILQEFLESSARLIVNPVSWRFKEVAIQEFIQKVGNDL
;
A
#
# COMPACT_ATOMS: atom_id res chain seq x y z
N MET A 1 0.46 -40.84 8.34
CA MET A 1 0.11 -39.53 7.73
C MET A 1 0.63 -38.38 8.58
N GLU A 2 0.45 -38.42 9.91
CA GLU A 2 1.03 -37.43 10.84
C GLU A 2 2.56 -37.33 10.77
N GLU A 3 3.30 -38.45 10.66
CA GLU A 3 4.77 -38.41 10.50
C GLU A 3 5.22 -37.72 9.20
N LEU A 4 4.47 -37.86 8.10
CA LEU A 4 4.78 -37.22 6.81
C LEU A 4 4.61 -35.69 6.87
N LEU A 5 3.61 -35.20 7.61
CA LEU A 5 3.39 -33.76 7.77
C LEU A 5 4.55 -33.10 8.53
N THR A 6 5.25 -33.82 9.41
CA THR A 6 6.38 -33.25 10.17
C THR A 6 7.63 -33.00 9.33
N ILE A 7 7.75 -33.63 8.15
CA ILE A 7 8.89 -33.46 7.24
C ILE A 7 8.68 -32.24 6.32
N LEU A 8 7.43 -31.86 6.07
CA LEU A 8 7.08 -30.79 5.15
C LEU A 8 7.34 -29.42 5.76
N ARG A 9 7.89 -28.54 4.92
CA ARG A 9 8.01 -27.12 5.25
C ARG A 9 6.61 -26.54 5.50
N PRO A 10 6.47 -25.53 6.35
CA PRO A 10 5.15 -24.98 6.68
C PRO A 10 4.35 -24.50 5.46
N GLU A 11 5.01 -23.89 4.48
CA GLU A 11 4.41 -23.53 3.19
C GLU A 11 3.86 -24.75 2.42
N GLU A 12 4.56 -25.89 2.46
CA GLU A 12 4.12 -27.13 1.81
C GLU A 12 2.92 -27.76 2.53
N ARG A 13 2.91 -27.70 3.87
CA ARG A 13 1.77 -28.16 4.67
C ARG A 13 0.52 -27.34 4.39
N ILE A 14 0.66 -26.01 4.41
CA ILE A 14 -0.42 -25.08 4.09
C ILE A 14 -0.93 -25.38 2.68
N ALA A 15 -0.05 -25.45 1.68
CA ALA A 15 -0.45 -25.74 0.31
C ALA A 15 -1.22 -27.06 0.17
N LEU A 16 -0.83 -28.11 0.89
CA LEU A 16 -1.55 -29.39 0.87
C LEU A 16 -2.93 -29.31 1.52
N GLN A 17 -3.05 -28.62 2.67
CA GLN A 17 -4.33 -28.44 3.35
C GLN A 17 -5.30 -27.60 2.50
N LEU A 18 -4.80 -26.54 1.86
CA LEU A 18 -5.58 -25.71 0.95
C LEU A 18 -6.02 -26.48 -0.29
N ARG A 19 -5.16 -27.34 -0.83
CA ARG A 19 -5.53 -28.23 -1.93
C ARG A 19 -6.70 -29.14 -1.57
N GLU A 20 -6.64 -29.77 -0.40
CA GLU A 20 -7.75 -30.58 0.13
C GLU A 20 -9.03 -29.74 0.25
N LEU A 21 -8.93 -28.54 0.84
CA LEU A 21 -10.04 -27.60 0.99
C LEU A 21 -10.70 -27.27 -0.37
N TYR A 22 -9.92 -26.91 -1.38
CA TYR A 22 -10.44 -26.47 -2.68
C TYR A 22 -11.07 -27.63 -3.47
N GLU A 23 -10.46 -28.82 -3.46
CA GLU A 23 -11.00 -30.01 -4.12
C GLU A 23 -12.33 -30.44 -3.47
N HIS A 24 -12.47 -30.31 -2.15
CA HIS A 24 -13.73 -30.54 -1.45
C HIS A 24 -14.84 -29.54 -1.83
N ARG A 25 -14.48 -28.33 -2.27
CA ARG A 25 -15.40 -27.31 -2.82
C ARG A 25 -15.55 -27.38 -4.34
N HIS A 26 -15.13 -28.49 -4.96
CA HIS A 26 -15.23 -28.74 -6.39
C HIS A 26 -14.47 -27.72 -7.26
N PHE A 27 -13.34 -27.20 -6.76
CA PHE A 27 -12.36 -26.51 -7.58
C PHE A 27 -11.33 -27.51 -8.10
N HIS A 28 -10.93 -27.36 -9.36
CA HIS A 28 -10.00 -28.29 -10.01
C HIS A 28 -8.62 -27.66 -10.21
N LEU A 29 -7.57 -28.47 -10.07
CA LEU A 29 -6.21 -27.99 -10.27
C LEU A 29 -6.01 -27.52 -11.72
N PHE A 30 -5.63 -26.27 -11.88
CA PHE A 30 -5.13 -25.72 -13.12
C PHE A 30 -3.60 -25.67 -13.07
N ARG A 31 -2.94 -26.14 -14.14
CA ARG A 31 -1.49 -26.11 -14.27
C ARG A 31 -1.08 -25.11 -15.33
N LEU A 32 -0.14 -24.24 -14.99
CA LEU A 32 0.33 -23.19 -15.87
C LEU A 32 1.56 -23.62 -16.66
N SER A 33 1.76 -22.94 -17.79
CA SER A 33 3.09 -22.87 -18.39
C SER A 33 3.91 -21.84 -17.62
N SER A 34 5.16 -22.15 -17.29
CA SER A 34 6.09 -21.20 -16.68
C SER A 34 6.47 -20.05 -17.63
N PHE A 35 6.21 -20.21 -18.92
CA PHE A 35 6.56 -19.27 -19.98
C PHE A 35 5.36 -18.96 -20.88
N GLU A 36 5.13 -17.69 -21.17
CA GLU A 36 4.10 -17.23 -22.11
C GLU A 36 4.65 -16.15 -23.06
N GLU A 37 4.00 -15.93 -24.20
CA GLU A 37 4.38 -14.85 -25.11
C GLU A 37 4.12 -13.48 -24.47
N TYR A 38 5.08 -12.56 -24.56
CA TYR A 38 5.00 -11.26 -23.91
C TYR A 38 3.82 -10.40 -24.42
N ASP A 39 3.41 -10.61 -25.67
CA ASP A 39 2.30 -9.88 -26.30
C ASP A 39 0.99 -9.98 -25.50
N LEU A 40 0.76 -11.09 -24.79
CA LEU A 40 -0.39 -11.27 -23.90
C LEU A 40 -0.43 -10.19 -22.80
N TYR A 41 0.70 -9.96 -22.15
CA TYR A 41 0.83 -8.99 -21.05
C TYR A 41 0.83 -7.56 -21.58
N LEU A 42 1.44 -7.33 -22.75
CA LEU A 42 1.44 -6.03 -23.38
C LEU A 42 0.02 -5.57 -23.75
N GLN A 43 -0.81 -6.47 -24.30
CA GLN A 43 -2.21 -6.18 -24.65
C GLN A 43 -3.08 -5.92 -23.42
N ASN A 44 -2.71 -6.47 -22.27
CA ASN A 44 -3.44 -6.37 -21.01
C ASN A 44 -2.74 -5.47 -19.98
N LYS A 45 -1.87 -4.56 -20.43
CA LYS A 45 -1.07 -3.69 -19.54
C LYS A 45 -1.91 -2.87 -18.56
N ALA A 46 -3.14 -2.51 -18.94
CA ALA A 46 -4.09 -1.79 -18.07
C ALA A 46 -4.47 -2.60 -16.81
N PHE A 47 -4.35 -3.93 -16.86
CA PHE A 47 -4.67 -4.85 -15.77
C PHE A 47 -3.41 -5.24 -14.95
N LEU A 48 -2.25 -4.66 -15.26
CA LEU A 48 -0.93 -5.07 -14.78
C LEU A 48 -0.12 -3.88 -14.23
N THR A 49 -0.78 -2.91 -13.60
CA THR A 49 -0.23 -1.59 -13.25
C THR A 49 1.05 -1.64 -12.39
N ASN A 50 1.28 -2.74 -11.66
CA ASN A 50 2.46 -2.96 -10.82
C ASN A 50 3.19 -4.27 -11.14
N VAL A 51 2.98 -4.81 -12.33
CA VAL A 51 3.63 -6.04 -12.78
C VAL A 51 4.68 -5.66 -13.81
N ASP A 52 5.93 -6.01 -13.53
CA ASP A 52 7.04 -5.85 -14.45
C ASP A 52 7.55 -7.25 -14.86
N PRO A 53 7.07 -7.79 -16.01
CA PRO A 53 7.39 -9.14 -16.43
C PRO A 53 8.87 -9.26 -16.79
N ILE A 54 9.50 -10.35 -16.35
CA ILE A 54 10.84 -10.70 -16.78
C ILE A 54 10.76 -11.26 -18.19
N THR A 55 11.37 -10.59 -19.16
CA THR A 55 11.30 -10.96 -20.57
C THR A 55 12.61 -11.57 -21.09
N PHE A 56 12.50 -12.46 -22.07
CA PHE A 56 13.63 -13.09 -22.75
C PHE A 56 13.25 -13.47 -24.18
N THR A 57 14.24 -13.60 -25.06
CA THR A 57 14.01 -14.03 -26.44
C THR A 57 13.97 -15.56 -26.53
N GLY A 58 12.87 -16.12 -27.03
CA GLY A 58 12.74 -17.55 -27.28
C GLY A 58 13.55 -18.01 -28.50
N ASN A 59 13.72 -19.33 -28.64
CA ASN A 59 14.50 -19.92 -29.75
C ASN A 59 13.93 -19.62 -31.15
N ASN A 60 12.66 -19.24 -31.24
CA ASN A 60 11.97 -18.83 -32.46
C ASN A 60 12.06 -17.31 -32.72
N GLY A 61 12.82 -16.56 -31.92
CA GLY A 61 12.94 -15.11 -31.99
C GLY A 61 11.78 -14.33 -31.37
N ARG A 62 10.74 -15.00 -30.86
CA ARG A 62 9.63 -14.32 -30.18
C ARG A 62 10.03 -13.86 -28.79
N LEU A 63 9.46 -12.74 -28.35
CA LEU A 63 9.63 -12.25 -27.00
C LEU A 63 8.73 -13.04 -26.05
N MET A 64 9.34 -13.69 -25.08
CA MET A 64 8.69 -14.49 -24.05
C MET A 64 8.77 -13.76 -22.71
N ALA A 65 7.87 -14.11 -21.80
CA ALA A 65 7.90 -13.68 -20.42
C ALA A 65 7.86 -14.88 -19.48
N LEU A 66 8.59 -14.79 -18.35
CA LEU A 66 8.29 -15.62 -17.18
C LEU A 66 6.94 -15.20 -16.64
N ASN A 67 6.09 -16.17 -16.28
CA ASN A 67 4.71 -15.88 -15.89
C ASN A 67 4.68 -14.93 -14.67
N PRO A 68 4.17 -13.69 -14.82
CA PRO A 68 4.13 -12.71 -13.75
C PRO A 68 2.75 -12.64 -13.06
N ASP A 69 1.74 -13.31 -13.63
CA ASP A 69 0.35 -13.30 -13.17
C ASP A 69 -0.42 -14.56 -13.64
N VAL A 70 -1.00 -15.29 -12.68
CA VAL A 70 -1.72 -16.53 -12.94
C VAL A 70 -3.11 -16.30 -13.55
N THR A 71 -3.81 -15.26 -13.10
CA THR A 71 -5.21 -15.01 -13.45
C THR A 71 -5.35 -14.73 -14.95
N LEU A 72 -4.45 -13.94 -15.54
CA LEU A 72 -4.45 -13.68 -16.98
C LEU A 72 -4.26 -14.95 -17.81
N SER A 73 -3.37 -15.84 -17.39
CA SER A 73 -3.17 -17.14 -18.05
C SER A 73 -4.43 -18.02 -17.96
N ILE A 74 -5.12 -18.03 -16.82
CA ILE A 74 -6.38 -18.78 -16.64
C ILE A 74 -7.46 -18.22 -17.57
N VAL A 75 -7.64 -16.89 -17.60
CA VAL A 75 -8.62 -16.21 -18.45
C VAL A 75 -8.36 -16.52 -19.93
N LYS A 76 -7.13 -16.37 -20.39
CA LYS A 76 -6.73 -16.70 -21.77
C LYS A 76 -7.06 -18.15 -22.16
N ASN A 77 -6.91 -19.08 -21.23
CA ASN A 77 -7.17 -20.51 -21.46
C ASN A 77 -8.65 -20.89 -21.24
N THR A 78 -9.52 -19.94 -20.89
CA THR A 78 -10.95 -20.16 -20.64
C THR A 78 -11.77 -19.69 -21.85
N PRO A 79 -12.39 -20.62 -22.61
CA PRO A 79 -13.24 -20.26 -23.74
C PRO A 79 -14.40 -19.33 -23.35
N ILE A 80 -14.78 -18.47 -24.30
CA ILE A 80 -15.93 -17.58 -24.15
C ILE A 80 -17.19 -18.42 -23.91
N GLY A 81 -17.92 -18.08 -22.85
CA GLY A 81 -19.14 -18.77 -22.41
C GLY A 81 -18.93 -19.99 -21.49
N GLU A 82 -17.70 -20.45 -21.27
CA GLU A 82 -17.40 -21.57 -20.38
C GLU A 82 -17.30 -21.15 -18.92
N ALA A 83 -18.02 -21.82 -18.02
CA ALA A 83 -17.83 -21.63 -16.58
C ALA A 83 -16.67 -22.49 -16.07
N ARG A 84 -15.80 -21.92 -15.22
CA ARG A 84 -14.66 -22.63 -14.63
C ARG A 84 -14.54 -22.36 -13.14
N ARG A 85 -14.15 -23.40 -12.41
CA ARG A 85 -13.85 -23.42 -10.99
C ARG A 85 -12.48 -24.05 -10.82
N VAL A 86 -11.45 -23.22 -10.75
CA VAL A 86 -10.07 -23.69 -10.76
C VAL A 86 -9.27 -23.16 -9.59
N TYR A 87 -8.32 -23.95 -9.10
CA TYR A 87 -7.30 -23.49 -8.17
C TYR A 87 -5.90 -23.78 -8.73
N TYR A 88 -4.90 -23.08 -8.22
CA TYR A 88 -3.51 -23.20 -8.65
C TYR A 88 -2.56 -23.10 -7.46
N ASN A 89 -1.35 -23.65 -7.61
CA ASN A 89 -0.22 -23.46 -6.71
C ASN A 89 1.03 -23.31 -7.58
N GLU A 90 1.43 -22.08 -7.86
CA GLU A 90 2.38 -21.75 -8.92
C GLU A 90 3.33 -20.64 -8.47
N ASP A 91 4.52 -20.61 -9.06
CA ASP A 91 5.48 -19.53 -8.85
C ASP A 91 5.27 -18.44 -9.92
N VAL A 92 5.10 -17.19 -9.47
CA VAL A 92 5.11 -16.01 -10.34
C VAL A 92 6.41 -15.23 -10.19
N TYR A 93 6.84 -14.59 -11.29
CA TYR A 93 8.14 -13.93 -11.39
C TYR A 93 7.99 -12.47 -11.79
N ARG A 94 8.62 -11.56 -11.02
CA ARG A 94 8.50 -10.10 -11.23
C ARG A 94 9.84 -9.42 -10.99
N HIS A 95 10.06 -8.28 -11.63
CA HIS A 95 11.13 -7.37 -11.23
C HIS A 95 10.75 -6.63 -9.94
N ASP A 96 11.67 -6.54 -8.99
CA ASP A 96 11.53 -5.71 -7.81
C ASP A 96 12.06 -4.32 -8.08
N ARG A 97 11.16 -3.33 -8.19
CA ARG A 97 11.57 -1.94 -8.43
C ARG A 97 12.39 -1.35 -7.28
N LYS A 98 12.22 -1.86 -6.05
CA LYS A 98 12.90 -1.35 -4.85
C LYS A 98 14.38 -1.71 -4.81
N ASP A 99 14.69 -2.99 -5.02
CA ASP A 99 16.05 -3.51 -4.84
C ASP A 99 16.78 -3.75 -6.19
N GLY A 100 16.10 -3.58 -7.33
CA GLY A 100 16.65 -3.88 -8.66
C GLY A 100 16.82 -5.38 -8.93
N GLU A 101 16.22 -6.21 -8.08
CA GLU A 101 16.38 -7.67 -8.04
C GLU A 101 15.16 -8.39 -8.63
N TYR A 102 15.30 -9.69 -8.91
CA TYR A 102 14.18 -10.51 -9.37
C TYR A 102 13.50 -11.22 -8.20
N LYS A 103 12.17 -11.19 -8.17
CA LYS A 103 11.34 -11.86 -7.15
C LYS A 103 10.67 -13.10 -7.72
N ARG A 104 10.77 -14.20 -6.98
CA ARG A 104 9.93 -15.40 -7.13
C ARG A 104 8.93 -15.45 -5.99
N ILE A 105 7.64 -15.45 -6.33
CA ILE A 105 6.54 -15.46 -5.36
C ILE A 105 5.74 -16.74 -5.58
N ASN A 106 5.73 -17.61 -4.57
CA ASN A 106 4.88 -18.80 -4.58
C ASN A 106 3.47 -18.40 -4.17
N GLN A 107 2.52 -18.59 -5.07
CA GLN A 107 1.14 -18.17 -4.92
C GLN A 107 0.22 -19.39 -5.04
N ILE A 108 -0.70 -19.50 -4.09
CA ILE A 108 -1.81 -20.45 -4.14
C ILE A 108 -3.12 -19.68 -4.18
N GLY A 109 -4.03 -20.05 -5.06
CA GLY A 109 -5.24 -19.26 -5.25
C GLY A 109 -6.29 -20.02 -6.05
N LEU A 110 -7.41 -19.36 -6.28
CA LEU A 110 -8.50 -19.89 -7.08
C LEU A 110 -9.20 -18.81 -7.90
N GLU A 111 -9.82 -19.25 -8.98
CA GLU A 111 -10.61 -18.44 -9.88
C GLU A 111 -11.95 -19.12 -10.15
N LEU A 112 -13.02 -18.33 -10.01
CA LEU A 112 -14.38 -18.67 -10.41
C LEU A 112 -14.75 -17.78 -11.60
N ILE A 113 -14.86 -18.36 -12.78
CA ILE A 113 -15.26 -17.67 -14.02
C ILE A 113 -16.63 -18.20 -14.44
N GLY A 114 -17.58 -17.33 -14.75
CA GLY A 114 -18.92 -17.75 -15.17
C GLY A 114 -19.99 -16.73 -14.81
N LYS A 115 -21.12 -17.22 -14.29
CA LYS A 115 -22.15 -16.37 -13.71
C LYS A 115 -21.77 -16.11 -12.24
N ILE A 116 -21.51 -14.85 -11.90
CA ILE A 116 -21.14 -14.44 -10.54
C ILE A 116 -22.32 -13.72 -9.90
N ASP A 117 -22.94 -14.37 -8.92
CA ASP A 117 -23.97 -13.84 -8.04
C ASP A 117 -23.47 -13.75 -6.59
N SER A 118 -24.31 -13.26 -5.67
CA SER A 118 -23.92 -13.05 -4.27
C SER A 118 -23.51 -14.35 -3.56
N GLU A 119 -24.12 -15.49 -3.90
CA GLU A 119 -23.73 -16.80 -3.36
C GLU A 119 -22.33 -17.20 -3.83
N SER A 120 -22.04 -16.97 -5.12
CA SER A 120 -20.71 -17.19 -5.70
C SER A 120 -19.64 -16.31 -5.05
N GLU A 121 -19.97 -15.04 -4.78
CA GLU A 121 -19.05 -14.11 -4.11
C GLU A 121 -18.78 -14.54 -2.66
N ALA A 122 -19.83 -14.88 -1.90
CA ALA A 122 -19.69 -15.36 -0.54
C ALA A 122 -18.90 -16.66 -0.43
N GLU A 123 -19.08 -17.60 -1.38
CA GLU A 123 -18.29 -18.84 -1.43
C GLU A 123 -16.79 -18.56 -1.59
N VAL A 124 -16.41 -17.68 -2.52
CA VAL A 124 -15.00 -17.36 -2.77
C VAL A 124 -14.39 -16.62 -1.59
N VAL A 125 -15.13 -15.70 -0.96
CA VAL A 125 -14.66 -15.00 0.24
C VAL A 125 -14.55 -15.95 1.43
N GLN A 126 -15.49 -16.88 1.61
CA GLN A 126 -15.39 -17.93 2.63
C GLN A 126 -14.14 -18.78 2.42
N LEU A 127 -13.85 -19.19 1.18
CA LEU A 127 -12.63 -19.93 0.85
C LEU A 127 -11.38 -19.10 1.13
N ALA A 128 -11.38 -17.79 0.88
CA ALA A 128 -10.28 -16.90 1.24
C ALA A 128 -10.05 -16.84 2.76
N MET A 129 -11.13 -16.73 3.55
CA MET A 129 -11.05 -16.75 5.02
C MET A 129 -10.57 -18.09 5.55
N GLU A 130 -11.12 -19.20 5.05
CA GLU A 130 -10.69 -20.56 5.40
C GLU A 130 -9.20 -20.76 5.04
N SER A 131 -8.74 -20.16 3.93
CA SER A 131 -7.34 -20.22 3.51
C SER A 131 -6.40 -19.48 4.45
N LEU A 132 -6.78 -18.29 4.90
CA LEU A 132 -6.03 -17.56 5.92
C LEU A 132 -6.03 -18.33 7.25
N ALA A 133 -7.16 -18.91 7.65
CA ALA A 133 -7.29 -19.65 8.91
C ALA A 133 -6.38 -20.89 8.96
N VAL A 134 -6.16 -21.56 7.82
CA VAL A 134 -5.18 -22.64 7.70
C VAL A 134 -3.75 -22.15 8.00
N ALA A 135 -3.42 -20.92 7.60
CA ALA A 135 -2.11 -20.33 7.85
C ALA A 135 -1.96 -19.72 9.26
N GLY A 136 -3.04 -19.23 9.87
CA GLY A 136 -3.06 -18.77 11.26
C GLY A 136 -4.12 -17.71 11.55
N LYS A 137 -4.00 -17.06 12.73
CA LYS A 137 -4.85 -15.92 13.11
C LYS A 137 -4.59 -14.75 12.17
N GLY A 138 -5.66 -14.10 11.71
CA GLY A 138 -5.58 -13.08 10.69
C GLY A 138 -6.75 -12.11 10.69
N ALA A 139 -6.77 -11.27 9.68
CA ALA A 139 -7.88 -10.38 9.36
C ALA A 139 -8.12 -10.40 7.85
N LEU A 140 -9.37 -10.28 7.44
CA LEU A 140 -9.76 -10.08 6.05
C LEU A 140 -10.46 -8.73 5.93
N ASP A 141 -9.82 -7.81 5.23
CA ASP A 141 -10.40 -6.52 4.92
C ASP A 141 -11.20 -6.63 3.64
N ILE A 142 -12.43 -6.12 3.65
CA ILE A 142 -13.33 -6.08 2.49
C ILE A 142 -13.61 -4.62 2.10
N SER A 143 -13.79 -4.43 0.80
CA SER A 143 -14.03 -3.13 0.17
C SER A 143 -14.81 -3.30 -1.13
N HIS A 144 -15.17 -2.19 -1.78
CA HIS A 144 -15.92 -2.25 -3.03
C HIS A 144 -15.52 -1.11 -3.97
N ILE A 145 -15.24 -1.42 -5.25
CA ILE A 145 -14.72 -0.42 -6.19
C ILE A 145 -15.71 0.72 -6.43
N GLY A 146 -17.01 0.40 -6.46
CA GLY A 146 -18.07 1.38 -6.63
C GLY A 146 -18.11 2.46 -5.54
N LEU A 147 -17.63 2.17 -4.32
CA LEU A 147 -17.50 3.17 -3.25
C LEU A 147 -16.35 4.14 -3.57
N VAL A 148 -15.23 3.60 -4.04
CA VAL A 148 -14.01 4.36 -4.34
C VAL A 148 -14.23 5.24 -5.57
N GLU A 149 -14.86 4.69 -6.61
CA GLU A 149 -15.24 5.41 -7.82
C GLU A 149 -16.15 6.61 -7.50
N ASP A 150 -17.19 6.41 -6.68
CA ASP A 150 -18.13 7.49 -6.31
C ASP A 150 -17.45 8.64 -5.57
N ILE A 151 -16.49 8.32 -4.68
CA ILE A 151 -15.68 9.31 -3.98
C ILE A 151 -14.79 10.07 -4.98
N VAL A 152 -14.07 9.35 -5.84
CA VAL A 152 -13.14 9.95 -6.81
C VAL A 152 -13.88 10.81 -7.84
N GLU A 153 -15.10 10.43 -8.23
CA GLU A 153 -15.97 11.19 -9.13
C GLU A 153 -16.35 12.59 -8.58
N GLN A 154 -16.27 12.80 -7.25
CA GLN A 154 -16.50 14.13 -6.65
C GLN A 154 -15.42 15.16 -7.02
N PHE A 155 -14.25 14.72 -7.52
CA PHE A 155 -13.06 15.56 -7.66
C PHE A 155 -12.74 15.95 -9.12
N ALA A 156 -13.73 16.38 -9.90
CA ALA A 156 -13.48 16.93 -11.24
C ALA A 156 -12.89 18.36 -11.16
N PRO A 157 -11.83 18.69 -11.93
CA PRO A 157 -11.18 17.93 -13.02
C PRO A 157 -10.07 16.95 -12.56
N TYR A 158 -9.65 16.06 -13.48
CA TYR A 158 -8.75 14.89 -13.33
C TYR A 158 -7.54 15.02 -12.38
N GLY A 159 -6.97 16.22 -12.20
CA GLY A 159 -5.83 16.43 -11.30
C GLY A 159 -6.13 16.19 -9.81
N LEU A 160 -7.36 16.44 -9.36
CA LEU A 160 -7.74 16.25 -7.94
C LEU A 160 -8.13 14.80 -7.63
N GLN A 161 -8.61 14.06 -8.63
CA GLN A 161 -8.97 12.65 -8.52
C GLN A 161 -7.81 11.79 -8.02
N LYS A 162 -6.62 11.94 -8.62
CA LYS A 162 -5.42 11.21 -8.19
C LYS A 162 -5.05 11.50 -6.73
N LYS A 163 -5.16 12.77 -6.31
CA LYS A 163 -4.85 13.17 -4.93
C LYS A 163 -5.87 12.62 -3.93
N ALA A 164 -7.16 12.60 -4.30
CA ALA A 164 -8.20 12.01 -3.47
C ALA A 164 -8.03 10.49 -3.32
N LEU A 165 -7.73 9.79 -4.42
CA LEU A 165 -7.43 8.36 -4.40
C LEU A 165 -6.20 8.06 -3.52
N MET A 166 -5.12 8.84 -3.68
CA MET A 166 -3.93 8.71 -2.84
C MET A 166 -4.25 8.94 -1.36
N ALA A 167 -5.08 9.95 -1.03
CA ALA A 167 -5.48 10.21 0.35
C ALA A 167 -6.28 9.04 0.96
N LEU A 168 -7.15 8.38 0.19
CA LEU A 168 -7.82 7.15 0.62
C LEU A 168 -6.82 6.02 0.85
N GLN A 169 -5.92 5.79 -0.12
CA GLN A 169 -4.94 4.71 -0.08
C GLN A 169 -3.98 4.81 1.12
N THR A 170 -3.56 6.03 1.44
CA THR A 170 -2.63 6.27 2.55
C THR A 170 -3.34 6.55 3.88
N LYS A 171 -4.68 6.49 3.94
CA LYS A 171 -5.49 6.89 5.12
C LYS A 171 -5.08 8.27 5.65
N SER A 172 -4.99 9.25 4.74
CA SER A 172 -4.52 10.60 5.01
C SER A 172 -5.69 11.60 5.08
N PRO A 173 -6.36 11.75 6.24
CA PRO A 173 -7.56 12.60 6.37
C PRO A 173 -7.25 14.08 6.11
N HIS A 174 -6.06 14.55 6.50
CA HIS A 174 -5.65 15.94 6.26
C HIS A 174 -5.42 16.21 4.77
N THR A 175 -4.93 15.22 4.00
CA THR A 175 -4.79 15.34 2.54
C THR A 175 -6.16 15.32 1.89
N MET A 176 -7.06 14.41 2.32
CA MET A 176 -8.44 14.38 1.84
C MET A 176 -9.13 15.74 2.07
N GLN A 177 -9.00 16.31 3.27
CA GLN A 177 -9.57 17.61 3.60
C GLN A 177 -9.04 18.73 2.69
N ALA A 178 -7.72 18.78 2.46
CA ALA A 178 -7.11 19.78 1.58
C ALA A 178 -7.59 19.65 0.13
N VAL A 179 -7.72 18.41 -0.38
CA VAL A 179 -8.22 18.15 -1.74
C VAL A 179 -9.71 18.51 -1.86
N CYS A 180 -10.53 18.24 -0.83
CA CYS A 180 -11.93 18.65 -0.78
C CYS A 180 -12.09 20.18 -0.82
N GLN A 181 -11.26 20.90 -0.07
CA GLN A 181 -11.24 22.37 -0.07
C GLN A 181 -10.82 22.92 -1.43
N GLN A 182 -9.80 22.32 -2.06
CA GLN A 182 -9.34 22.70 -3.39
C GLN A 182 -10.40 22.45 -4.47
N ALA A 183 -11.20 21.38 -4.33
CA ALA A 183 -12.32 21.06 -5.22
C ALA A 183 -13.57 21.94 -4.96
N GLY A 184 -13.61 22.69 -3.86
CA GLY A 184 -14.78 23.50 -3.49
C GLY A 184 -16.00 22.67 -3.06
N LEU A 185 -15.77 21.48 -2.49
CA LEU A 185 -16.85 20.63 -1.97
C LEU A 185 -17.53 21.29 -0.76
N SER A 186 -18.79 20.90 -0.52
CA SER A 186 -19.55 21.40 0.63
C SER A 186 -18.89 20.96 1.95
N GLU A 187 -19.07 21.74 3.02
CA GLU A 187 -18.53 21.39 4.34
C GLU A 187 -19.03 20.02 4.84
N PRO A 188 -20.32 19.65 4.72
CA PRO A 188 -20.79 18.33 5.12
C PRO A 188 -20.11 17.20 4.34
N LEU A 189 -19.96 17.34 3.02
CA LEU A 189 -19.29 16.32 2.20
C LEU A 189 -17.80 16.23 2.51
N THR A 190 -17.15 17.38 2.74
CA THR A 190 -15.74 17.43 3.16
C THR A 190 -15.52 16.69 4.48
N GLN A 191 -16.39 16.92 5.47
CA GLN A 191 -16.34 16.21 6.76
C GLN A 191 -16.58 14.72 6.58
N ALA A 192 -17.56 14.33 5.75
CA ALA A 192 -17.87 12.94 5.47
C ALA A 192 -16.70 12.20 4.82
N LEU A 193 -16.10 12.75 3.75
CA LEU A 193 -14.96 12.15 3.06
C LEU A 193 -13.70 12.11 3.92
N THR A 194 -13.46 13.16 4.71
CA THR A 194 -12.36 13.20 5.67
C THR A 194 -12.51 12.10 6.73
N ARG A 195 -13.72 11.92 7.27
CA ARG A 195 -14.00 10.86 8.24
C ARG A 195 -13.90 9.48 7.60
N LEU A 196 -14.47 9.28 6.41
CA LEU A 196 -14.42 8.03 5.67
C LEU A 196 -12.99 7.57 5.37
N THR A 197 -12.06 8.52 5.14
CA THR A 197 -10.63 8.23 4.95
C THR A 197 -9.98 7.63 6.21
N ALA A 198 -10.44 8.03 7.40
CA ALA A 198 -9.89 7.56 8.67
C ALA A 198 -10.60 6.32 9.22
N VAL A 199 -11.87 6.11 8.87
CA VAL A 199 -12.67 4.97 9.36
C VAL A 199 -12.20 3.67 8.72
N SER A 200 -11.83 2.72 9.58
CA SER A 200 -11.65 1.31 9.27
C SER A 200 -11.68 0.53 10.57
N GLY A 201 -12.07 -0.73 10.53
CA GLY A 201 -12.25 -1.50 11.75
C GLY A 201 -12.95 -2.83 11.51
N PRO A 202 -13.21 -3.60 12.57
CA PRO A 202 -14.11 -4.75 12.52
C PRO A 202 -15.45 -4.33 11.91
N PHE A 203 -15.96 -5.10 10.96
CA PHE A 203 -17.10 -4.68 10.13
C PHE A 203 -18.33 -4.27 10.97
N GLN A 204 -18.67 -5.06 12.00
CA GLN A 204 -19.78 -4.77 12.92
C GLN A 204 -19.65 -3.44 13.66
N GLU A 205 -18.44 -2.95 13.91
CA GLU A 205 -18.20 -1.74 14.68
C GLU A 205 -18.33 -0.47 13.81
N VAL A 206 -18.02 -0.58 12.51
CA VAL A 206 -17.89 0.59 11.63
C VAL A 206 -18.94 0.68 10.53
N ALA A 207 -19.65 -0.41 10.20
CA ALA A 207 -20.57 -0.44 9.06
C ALA A 207 -21.66 0.63 9.13
N THR A 208 -22.33 0.79 10.28
CA THR A 208 -23.38 1.80 10.47
C THR A 208 -22.85 3.22 10.32
N GLU A 209 -21.64 3.50 10.82
CA GLU A 209 -21.02 4.81 10.62
C GLU A 209 -20.74 5.06 9.13
N VAL A 210 -20.16 4.08 8.44
CA VAL A 210 -19.86 4.20 7.01
C VAL A 210 -21.13 4.42 6.20
N GLU A 211 -22.20 3.67 6.45
CA GLU A 211 -23.50 3.84 5.77
C GLU A 211 -24.01 5.28 5.84
N LEU A 212 -23.89 5.92 7.01
CA LEU A 212 -24.27 7.31 7.20
C LEU A 212 -23.38 8.27 6.42
N LEU A 213 -22.07 8.01 6.38
CA LEU A 213 -21.08 8.83 5.66
C LEU A 213 -21.26 8.74 4.13
N VAL A 214 -21.62 7.56 3.62
CA VAL A 214 -21.79 7.33 2.18
C VAL A 214 -23.22 7.55 1.68
N ALA A 215 -24.18 7.86 2.55
CA ALA A 215 -25.57 8.13 2.15
C ALA A 215 -25.72 9.19 1.02
N PRO A 216 -24.88 10.25 0.93
CA PRO A 216 -24.92 11.20 -0.19
C PRO A 216 -24.33 10.68 -1.51
N LEU A 217 -23.72 9.49 -1.51
CA LEU A 217 -22.96 8.88 -2.60
C LEU A 217 -23.68 7.60 -3.08
N PRO A 218 -24.47 7.65 -4.17
CA PRO A 218 -25.38 6.56 -4.54
C PRO A 218 -24.71 5.21 -4.82
N LYS A 219 -23.56 5.19 -5.51
CA LYS A 219 -22.83 3.96 -5.80
C LYS A 219 -22.16 3.43 -4.54
N ALA A 220 -21.64 4.32 -3.68
CA ALA A 220 -21.07 3.92 -2.40
C ALA A 220 -22.12 3.35 -1.43
N ALA A 221 -23.33 3.94 -1.39
CA ALA A 221 -24.44 3.42 -0.62
C ALA A 221 -24.89 2.03 -1.11
N GLN A 222 -24.99 1.84 -2.43
CA GLN A 222 -25.30 0.54 -3.03
C GLN A 222 -24.21 -0.50 -2.70
N ALA A 223 -22.94 -0.10 -2.79
CA ALA A 223 -21.82 -0.96 -2.41
C ALA A 223 -21.91 -1.41 -0.94
N MET A 224 -22.30 -0.53 -0.02
CA MET A 224 -22.52 -0.91 1.38
C MET A 224 -23.66 -1.92 1.56
N VAL A 225 -24.74 -1.83 0.77
CA VAL A 225 -25.80 -2.84 0.79
C VAL A 225 -25.25 -4.23 0.43
N GLU A 226 -24.41 -4.30 -0.60
CA GLU A 226 -23.77 -5.54 -1.05
C GLU A 226 -22.79 -6.09 0.00
N LEU A 227 -21.96 -5.22 0.60
CA LEU A 227 -21.02 -5.62 1.65
C LEU A 227 -21.72 -6.10 2.93
N ASN A 228 -22.84 -5.49 3.32
CA ASN A 228 -23.63 -5.97 4.46
C ASN A 228 -24.24 -7.35 4.18
N ALA A 229 -24.81 -7.55 3.00
CA ALA A 229 -25.38 -8.85 2.62
C ALA A 229 -24.31 -9.95 2.61
N LEU A 230 -23.11 -9.65 2.08
CA LEU A 230 -21.96 -10.54 2.14
C LEU A 230 -21.56 -10.83 3.60
N TYR A 231 -21.44 -9.80 4.43
CA TYR A 231 -21.05 -9.96 5.83
C TYR A 231 -22.01 -10.86 6.59
N ASP A 232 -23.33 -10.67 6.43
CA ASP A 232 -24.35 -11.51 7.04
C ASP A 232 -24.25 -12.97 6.58
N GLN A 233 -23.98 -13.21 5.29
CA GLN A 233 -23.74 -14.56 4.78
C GLN A 233 -22.52 -15.22 5.42
N LEU A 234 -21.41 -14.49 5.56
CA LEU A 234 -20.18 -14.98 6.17
C LEU A 234 -20.38 -15.30 7.67
N GLN A 235 -21.03 -14.44 8.44
CA GLN A 235 -21.28 -14.69 9.86
C GLN A 235 -22.10 -15.95 10.12
N ASN A 236 -23.05 -16.26 9.23
CA ASN A 236 -23.94 -17.40 9.39
C ASN A 236 -23.34 -18.74 8.92
N HIS A 237 -22.37 -18.72 7.99
CA HIS A 237 -21.94 -19.94 7.27
C HIS A 237 -20.43 -20.19 7.27
N CYS A 238 -19.60 -19.21 7.68
CA CYS A 238 -18.15 -19.32 7.65
C CYS A 238 -17.57 -19.62 9.03
N SER A 239 -17.05 -20.84 9.21
CA SER A 239 -16.40 -21.26 10.46
C SER A 239 -15.08 -20.52 10.75
N ALA A 240 -14.44 -19.95 9.72
CA ALA A 240 -13.18 -19.22 9.86
C ALA A 240 -13.33 -17.86 10.56
N THR A 241 -14.56 -17.36 10.76
CA THR A 241 -14.85 -16.11 11.50
C THR A 241 -14.33 -16.13 12.95
N ALA A 242 -14.08 -17.30 13.54
CA ALA A 242 -13.47 -17.43 14.86
C ALA A 242 -11.97 -17.13 14.88
N THR A 243 -11.30 -17.17 13.72
CA THR A 243 -9.83 -17.01 13.58
C THR A 243 -9.46 -15.80 12.71
N ILE A 244 -10.37 -15.40 11.81
CA ILE A 244 -10.18 -14.32 10.84
C ILE A 244 -11.22 -13.24 11.09
N ASP A 245 -10.75 -12.09 11.55
CA ASP A 245 -11.61 -10.92 11.76
C ASP A 245 -11.96 -10.27 10.42
N VAL A 246 -13.25 -10.15 10.09
CA VAL A 246 -13.69 -9.44 8.88
C VAL A 246 -13.79 -7.95 9.19
N ARG A 247 -13.08 -7.15 8.39
CA ARG A 247 -12.91 -5.71 8.59
C ARG A 247 -13.36 -4.93 7.37
N LEU A 248 -13.78 -3.69 7.60
CA LEU A 248 -14.08 -2.74 6.52
C LEU A 248 -12.89 -1.78 6.39
N ASP A 249 -12.30 -1.72 5.19
CA ASP A 249 -11.21 -0.78 4.87
C ASP A 249 -11.26 -0.38 3.39
N PHE A 250 -11.08 0.90 3.11
CA PHE A 250 -11.14 1.47 1.75
C PHE A 250 -9.75 1.85 1.21
N SER A 251 -8.69 1.59 1.97
CA SER A 251 -7.34 2.06 1.63
C SER A 251 -6.57 1.14 0.68
N PHE A 252 -7.03 -0.06 0.36
CA PHE A 252 -6.23 -1.05 -0.38
C PHE A 252 -6.54 -1.14 -1.89
N VAL A 253 -6.94 -0.03 -2.50
CA VAL A 253 -7.34 0.02 -3.91
C VAL A 253 -6.11 0.26 -4.80
N ASN A 254 -5.37 -0.79 -5.14
CA ASN A 254 -4.13 -0.62 -5.92
C ASN A 254 -4.34 -0.55 -7.44
N ASP A 255 -5.43 -1.14 -7.95
CA ASP A 255 -5.69 -1.29 -9.38
C ASP A 255 -7.18 -1.03 -9.70
N THR A 256 -7.56 0.25 -9.79
CA THR A 256 -8.96 0.66 -10.07
C THR A 256 -9.48 0.13 -11.40
N ASP A 257 -8.59 -0.09 -12.36
CA ASP A 257 -8.96 -0.59 -13.69
C ASP A 257 -9.13 -2.13 -13.72
N TYR A 258 -8.60 -2.84 -12.71
CA TYR A 258 -8.65 -4.30 -12.63
C TYR A 258 -9.96 -4.81 -12.03
N TYR A 259 -10.36 -4.25 -10.90
CA TYR A 259 -11.53 -4.72 -10.17
C TYR A 259 -12.81 -4.03 -10.65
N SER A 260 -13.91 -4.77 -10.61
CA SER A 260 -15.23 -4.32 -11.08
C SER A 260 -16.34 -4.45 -10.03
N GLY A 261 -16.00 -4.76 -8.77
CA GLY A 261 -16.96 -4.95 -7.68
C GLY A 261 -16.26 -5.10 -6.33
N LEU A 262 -16.60 -6.16 -5.60
CA LEU A 262 -15.97 -6.55 -4.34
C LEU A 262 -14.44 -6.65 -4.46
N LEU A 263 -13.73 -6.11 -3.47
CA LEU A 263 -12.30 -6.33 -3.25
C LEU A 263 -12.08 -6.86 -1.84
N PHE A 264 -11.06 -7.68 -1.66
CA PHE A 264 -10.65 -8.13 -0.35
C PHE A 264 -9.15 -8.39 -0.25
N GLN A 265 -8.61 -8.15 0.94
CA GLN A 265 -7.19 -8.30 1.24
C GLN A 265 -7.03 -8.97 2.61
N GLY A 266 -6.21 -10.02 2.65
CA GLY A 266 -5.98 -10.82 3.84
C GLY A 266 -4.62 -10.59 4.47
N PHE A 267 -4.63 -10.56 5.80
CA PHE A 267 -3.47 -10.32 6.64
C PHE A 267 -3.34 -11.41 7.69
N LEU A 268 -2.11 -11.74 8.04
CA LEU A 268 -1.80 -12.71 9.08
C LEU A 268 -1.00 -12.03 10.18
N GLU A 269 -1.31 -12.36 11.44
CA GLU A 269 -0.64 -11.78 12.58
C GLU A 269 0.87 -12.10 12.53
N GLY A 270 1.72 -11.07 12.65
CA GLY A 270 3.18 -11.20 12.66
C GLY A 270 3.85 -11.30 11.28
N ILE A 271 3.08 -11.19 10.19
CA ILE A 271 3.62 -11.03 8.83
C ILE A 271 3.40 -9.58 8.43
N PRO A 272 4.44 -8.79 8.10
CA PRO A 272 4.34 -7.34 8.04
C PRO A 272 3.67 -6.77 6.77
N HIS A 273 3.11 -7.64 5.93
CA HIS A 273 2.44 -7.30 4.67
C HIS A 273 1.20 -8.17 4.47
N ALA A 274 0.30 -7.73 3.59
CA ALA A 274 -0.81 -8.54 3.12
C ALA A 274 -0.30 -9.80 2.43
N VAL A 275 -0.97 -10.93 2.71
CA VAL A 275 -0.62 -12.23 2.14
C VAL A 275 -1.66 -12.72 1.15
N LEU A 276 -2.90 -12.21 1.19
CA LEU A 276 -3.97 -12.63 0.31
C LEU A 276 -4.58 -11.41 -0.38
N PHE A 277 -4.87 -11.54 -1.66
CA PHE A 277 -5.44 -10.49 -2.49
C PHE A 277 -6.50 -11.10 -3.38
N GLY A 278 -7.69 -10.52 -3.43
CA GLY A 278 -8.76 -11.01 -4.28
C GLY A 278 -9.84 -9.99 -4.52
N GLY A 279 -10.77 -10.36 -5.38
CA GLY A 279 -11.89 -9.52 -5.76
C GLY A 279 -12.48 -9.92 -7.09
N ARG A 280 -13.51 -9.18 -7.49
CA ARG A 280 -14.24 -9.36 -8.74
C ARG A 280 -13.62 -8.55 -9.87
N TYR A 281 -13.39 -9.15 -11.03
CA TYR A 281 -12.63 -8.55 -12.15
C TYR A 281 -13.28 -8.79 -13.53
N ASP A 282 -14.56 -8.46 -13.67
CA ASP A 282 -15.34 -8.69 -14.89
C ASP A 282 -14.77 -7.93 -16.11
N HIS A 283 -14.05 -6.81 -15.89
CA HIS A 283 -13.48 -5.99 -16.95
C HIS A 283 -12.44 -6.73 -17.79
N LEU A 284 -11.63 -7.60 -17.17
CA LEU A 284 -10.64 -8.40 -17.87
C LEU A 284 -11.28 -9.36 -18.88
N LEU A 285 -12.39 -9.99 -18.49
CA LEU A 285 -13.15 -10.91 -19.36
C LEU A 285 -13.82 -10.14 -20.49
N LYS A 286 -14.43 -8.99 -20.19
CA LYS A 286 -15.04 -8.10 -21.19
C LYS A 286 -14.03 -7.62 -22.23
N ALA A 287 -12.80 -7.30 -21.83
CA ALA A 287 -11.73 -6.91 -22.75
C ALA A 287 -11.36 -8.04 -23.74
N HIS A 288 -11.58 -9.31 -23.37
CA HIS A 288 -11.41 -10.48 -24.24
C HIS A 288 -12.70 -10.88 -24.98
N GLY A 289 -13.73 -10.03 -24.97
CA GLY A 289 -15.00 -10.26 -25.66
C GLY A 289 -15.97 -11.20 -24.94
N ALA A 290 -15.69 -11.58 -23.68
CA ALA A 290 -16.56 -12.41 -22.87
C ALA A 290 -17.63 -11.60 -22.12
N GLN A 291 -18.79 -12.21 -21.87
CA GLN A 291 -19.85 -11.65 -21.01
C GLN A 291 -19.89 -12.31 -19.63
N GLN A 292 -19.00 -13.28 -19.36
CA GLN A 292 -18.85 -13.90 -18.05
C GLN A 292 -18.31 -12.88 -17.04
N GLY A 293 -18.71 -13.03 -15.78
CA GLY A 293 -18.03 -12.41 -14.66
C GLY A 293 -16.91 -13.32 -14.14
N ALA A 294 -16.06 -12.76 -13.30
CA ALA A 294 -15.01 -13.51 -12.63
C ALA A 294 -14.69 -12.96 -11.25
N ILE A 295 -14.46 -13.85 -10.30
CA ILE A 295 -13.98 -13.54 -8.95
C ILE A 295 -12.96 -14.59 -8.52
N GLY A 296 -11.95 -14.16 -7.79
CA GLY A 296 -10.94 -15.06 -7.26
C GLY A 296 -9.99 -14.39 -6.31
N PHE A 297 -8.99 -15.14 -5.89
CA PHE A 297 -7.92 -14.63 -5.04
C PHE A 297 -6.63 -15.41 -5.21
N GLY A 298 -5.53 -14.77 -4.84
CA GLY A 298 -4.23 -15.37 -4.66
C GLY A 298 -3.69 -15.12 -3.26
N MET A 299 -3.05 -16.13 -2.67
CA MET A 299 -2.36 -16.05 -1.40
C MET A 299 -0.88 -16.38 -1.58
N TYR A 300 0.00 -15.49 -1.13
CA TYR A 300 1.44 -15.67 -1.12
C TYR A 300 1.86 -16.58 0.01
N LEU A 301 2.54 -17.67 -0.29
CA LEU A 301 3.05 -18.61 0.71
C LEU A 301 4.43 -18.23 1.25
N ASN A 302 5.18 -17.41 0.50
CA ASN A 302 6.52 -16.97 0.89
C ASN A 302 6.51 -16.25 2.25
N GLY A 303 7.34 -16.72 3.18
CA GLY A 303 7.55 -16.01 4.44
C GLY A 303 6.42 -16.14 5.46
N ILE A 304 5.35 -16.92 5.15
CA ILE A 304 4.30 -17.22 6.13
C ILE A 304 4.86 -17.95 7.37
N ASP A 305 5.96 -18.67 7.21
CA ASP A 305 6.63 -19.42 8.27
C ASP A 305 7.53 -18.58 9.21
N ARG A 306 7.71 -17.27 8.98
CA ARG A 306 8.71 -16.49 9.77
C ARG A 306 8.46 -16.49 11.29
N LYS A 307 7.29 -16.93 11.75
CA LYS A 307 6.97 -17.14 13.17
C LYS A 307 7.68 -18.33 13.84
N THR A 308 8.26 -19.31 13.12
CA THR A 308 8.87 -20.47 13.81
C THR A 308 10.28 -20.21 14.38
N GLN A 309 10.91 -19.07 14.10
CA GLN A 309 12.30 -18.80 14.55
C GLN A 309 12.54 -17.49 15.31
N GLN A 310 11.56 -16.60 15.46
CA GLN A 310 11.75 -15.36 16.24
C GLN A 310 10.70 -15.18 17.34
N SER A 311 11.16 -15.49 18.57
CA SER A 311 10.73 -14.91 19.86
C SER A 311 9.57 -15.60 20.61
N THR A 312 9.93 -16.59 21.42
CA THR A 312 9.16 -17.15 22.54
C THR A 312 9.10 -16.22 23.76
N VAL A 313 8.72 -14.96 23.61
CA VAL A 313 8.43 -14.08 24.75
C VAL A 313 6.97 -13.64 24.71
N PRO A 314 6.08 -14.31 25.47
CA PRO A 314 4.72 -13.84 25.65
C PRO A 314 4.75 -12.66 26.62
N THR A 315 4.76 -11.44 26.09
CA THR A 315 4.51 -10.23 26.88
C THR A 315 3.57 -9.34 26.09
N LYS A 316 2.58 -8.72 26.75
CA LYS A 316 1.75 -7.65 26.15
C LYS A 316 2.61 -6.79 25.23
N SER A 317 2.39 -6.85 23.91
CA SER A 317 3.40 -6.43 22.93
C SER A 317 3.76 -4.96 23.11
N TYR A 318 5.05 -4.62 23.08
CA TYR A 318 5.45 -3.22 22.98
C TYR A 318 4.92 -2.61 21.69
N LEU A 319 4.68 -1.30 21.71
CA LEU A 319 4.53 -0.49 20.51
C LEU A 319 5.92 0.00 20.08
N ASP A 320 6.33 -0.43 18.90
CA ASP A 320 7.65 -0.19 18.34
C ASP A 320 7.62 1.04 17.43
N ILE A 321 8.44 2.05 17.72
CA ILE A 321 8.39 3.36 17.06
C ILE A 321 9.75 3.72 16.49
N ALA A 322 9.83 3.87 15.16
CA ALA A 322 11.00 4.39 14.47
C ALA A 322 11.01 5.93 14.51
N LEU A 323 12.03 6.53 15.11
CA LEU A 323 12.23 7.98 15.15
C LEU A 323 13.50 8.39 14.37
N PRO A 324 13.45 9.54 13.67
CA PRO A 324 14.60 10.04 12.93
C PRO A 324 15.64 10.58 13.91
N LYS A 325 16.92 10.23 13.73
CA LYS A 325 18.02 10.81 14.51
C LYS A 325 18.10 12.33 14.35
N GLY A 326 18.49 13.01 15.42
CA GLY A 326 18.80 14.44 15.41
C GLY A 326 17.65 15.32 15.87
N ARG A 327 17.60 16.55 15.34
CA ARG A 327 16.72 17.63 15.84
C ARG A 327 15.24 17.27 15.80
N MET A 328 14.79 16.65 14.69
CA MET A 328 13.40 16.27 14.50
C MET A 328 12.97 15.22 15.53
N GLY A 329 13.71 14.11 15.66
CA GLY A 329 13.40 13.06 16.64
C GLY A 329 13.38 13.57 18.07
N ASN A 330 14.31 14.46 18.44
CA ASN A 330 14.33 15.08 19.77
C ASN A 330 13.09 15.94 20.01
N ALA A 331 12.66 16.76 19.03
CA ALA A 331 11.46 17.58 19.16
C ALA A 331 10.19 16.73 19.33
N ILE A 332 10.08 15.64 18.59
CA ILE A 332 8.97 14.67 18.70
C ILE A 332 8.98 14.00 20.07
N TYR A 333 10.13 13.48 20.51
CA TYR A 333 10.28 12.85 21.81
C TYR A 333 9.83 13.77 22.96
N GLN A 334 10.25 15.04 22.93
CA GLN A 334 9.81 16.01 23.94
C GLN A 334 8.30 16.26 23.92
N LYS A 335 7.65 16.21 22.75
CA LYS A 335 6.18 16.24 22.66
C LYS A 335 5.55 14.99 23.24
N LEU A 336 6.09 13.79 22.95
CA LEU A 336 5.58 12.53 23.50
C LEU A 336 5.68 12.49 25.04
N VAL A 337 6.77 13.03 25.60
CA VAL A 337 6.92 13.17 27.06
C VAL A 337 5.85 14.10 27.64
N LYS A 338 5.59 15.25 27.00
CA LYS A 338 4.54 16.19 27.42
C LYS A 338 3.14 15.59 27.35
N ALA A 339 2.88 14.79 26.32
CA ALA A 339 1.62 14.05 26.13
C ALA A 339 1.41 12.91 27.15
N GLY A 340 2.41 12.63 28.01
CA GLY A 340 2.38 11.50 28.94
C GLY A 340 2.40 10.15 28.23
N LEU A 341 2.94 10.10 27.01
CA LEU A 341 3.07 8.86 26.24
C LEU A 341 4.39 8.13 26.52
N VAL A 342 5.40 8.82 27.04
CA VAL A 342 6.76 8.30 27.25
C VAL A 342 7.38 8.90 28.50
N SER A 343 8.20 8.12 29.20
CA SER A 343 9.01 8.58 30.32
C SER A 343 10.09 9.58 29.90
N ALA A 344 10.29 10.61 30.73
CA ALA A 344 11.39 11.56 30.57
C ALA A 344 12.76 10.88 30.81
N GLY A 345 13.81 11.39 30.16
CA GLY A 345 15.19 10.92 30.32
C GLY A 345 15.53 9.62 29.58
N LEU A 346 14.63 9.12 28.71
CA LEU A 346 14.81 7.85 28.02
C LEU A 346 16.03 7.87 27.06
N PHE A 347 16.35 9.03 26.47
CA PHE A 347 17.44 9.19 25.49
C PHE A 347 18.74 9.73 26.10
N ASP A 348 18.90 9.71 27.42
CA ASP A 348 20.08 10.27 28.10
C ASP A 348 21.36 9.45 27.83
N ASP A 349 21.24 8.20 27.36
CA ASP A 349 22.35 7.33 26.95
C ASP A 349 22.64 7.46 25.43
N SER A 350 23.59 8.33 25.08
CA SER A 350 23.85 8.79 23.70
C SER A 350 24.40 7.75 22.72
N ARG A 351 24.74 6.53 23.17
CA ARG A 351 25.32 5.47 22.31
C ARG A 351 24.33 4.38 21.90
N LYS A 352 23.16 4.31 22.52
CA LYS A 352 22.14 3.31 22.19
C LYS A 352 21.31 3.78 21.00
N LEU A 353 20.81 2.81 20.23
CA LEU A 353 19.87 3.03 19.12
C LEU A 353 18.49 2.45 19.41
N ILE A 354 18.39 1.60 20.42
CA ILE A 354 17.16 0.98 20.88
C ILE A 354 16.95 1.41 22.32
N PHE A 355 15.78 2.00 22.58
CA PHE A 355 15.39 2.47 23.91
C PHE A 355 14.05 1.86 24.28
N GLN A 356 13.91 1.46 25.53
CA GLN A 356 12.74 0.73 26.01
C GLN A 356 12.14 1.45 27.20
N ASP A 357 10.84 1.71 27.12
CA ASP A 357 10.02 2.27 28.19
C ASP A 357 9.05 1.18 28.67
N ASP A 358 9.38 0.54 29.78
CA ASP A 358 8.58 -0.53 30.37
C ASP A 358 7.25 -0.05 30.95
N VAL A 359 7.19 1.22 31.36
CA VAL A 359 6.01 1.83 31.98
C VAL A 359 4.93 2.02 30.93
N HIS A 360 5.30 2.59 29.78
CA HIS A 360 4.37 2.87 28.68
C HIS A 360 4.28 1.74 27.65
N ARG A 361 5.13 0.70 27.80
CA ARG A 361 5.24 -0.42 26.84
C ARG A 361 5.58 0.07 25.43
N ILE A 362 6.51 1.01 25.32
CA ILE A 362 7.00 1.55 24.04
C ILE A 362 8.49 1.23 23.86
N ARG A 363 8.90 0.91 22.63
CA ARG A 363 10.31 0.89 22.24
C ARG A 363 10.57 1.86 21.12
N PHE A 364 11.65 2.61 21.23
CA PHE A 364 12.12 3.52 20.18
C PHE A 364 13.32 2.96 19.46
N PHE A 365 13.31 3.08 18.14
CA PHE A 365 14.47 2.86 17.28
C PHE A 365 14.90 4.18 16.66
N LEU A 366 16.10 4.64 17.01
CA LEU A 366 16.67 5.83 16.39
C LEU A 366 17.36 5.42 15.08
N VAL A 367 16.76 5.82 13.96
CA VAL A 367 17.23 5.47 12.60
C VAL A 367 17.56 6.71 11.78
N LYS A 368 18.26 6.53 10.65
CA LYS A 368 18.52 7.63 9.73
C LYS A 368 17.18 8.13 9.15
N PRO A 369 16.95 9.43 8.97
CA PRO A 369 15.67 9.95 8.48
C PRO A 369 15.20 9.33 7.16
N SER A 370 16.13 9.04 6.23
CA SER A 370 15.86 8.41 4.93
C SER A 370 15.41 6.96 5.01
N ASP A 371 15.49 6.33 6.18
CA ASP A 371 15.26 4.89 6.33
C ASP A 371 14.04 4.61 7.23
N VAL A 372 13.41 5.64 7.82
CA VAL A 372 12.30 5.45 8.79
C VAL A 372 11.14 4.68 8.17
N ASP A 373 10.72 5.08 6.97
CA ASP A 373 9.66 4.47 6.18
C ASP A 373 9.93 2.97 5.92
N GLN A 374 11.18 2.61 5.59
CA GLN A 374 11.58 1.22 5.37
C GLN A 374 11.46 0.35 6.62
N TYR A 375 11.76 0.88 7.81
CA TYR A 375 11.59 0.13 9.05
C TYR A 375 10.11 -0.14 9.35
N VAL A 376 9.22 0.79 9.00
CA VAL A 376 7.78 0.63 9.16
C VAL A 376 7.20 -0.30 8.08
N ASP A 377 7.55 -0.11 6.81
CA ASP A 377 7.12 -0.97 5.69
C ASP A 377 7.47 -2.44 5.93
N ARG A 378 8.68 -2.70 6.44
CA ARG A 378 9.17 -4.06 6.75
C ARG A 378 8.66 -4.61 8.09
N GLY A 379 7.87 -3.82 8.84
CA GLY A 379 7.31 -4.18 10.15
C GLY A 379 8.36 -4.36 11.25
N ALA A 380 9.56 -3.80 11.08
CA ALA A 380 10.52 -3.68 12.16
C ALA A 380 10.05 -2.67 13.22
N ALA A 381 9.26 -1.68 12.81
CA ALA A 381 8.52 -0.76 13.67
C ALA A 381 7.03 -0.76 13.30
N ASP A 382 6.16 -0.55 14.28
CA ASP A 382 4.72 -0.41 14.08
C ASP A 382 4.38 1.01 13.58
N ILE A 383 5.09 2.01 14.12
CA ILE A 383 4.90 3.43 13.85
C ILE A 383 6.23 4.06 13.45
N GLY A 384 6.21 5.07 12.59
CA GLY A 384 7.37 5.90 12.27
C GLY A 384 7.05 7.37 12.20
N VAL A 385 8.07 8.22 12.32
CA VAL A 385 7.96 9.64 12.02
C VAL A 385 8.96 10.05 10.95
N VAL A 386 8.45 10.52 9.81
CA VAL A 386 9.24 10.72 8.59
C VAL A 386 8.81 11.98 7.85
N GLY A 387 9.70 12.63 7.10
CA GLY A 387 9.33 13.79 6.28
C GLY A 387 8.44 13.38 5.11
N LEU A 388 7.48 14.23 4.74
CA LEU A 388 6.65 13.99 3.54
C LEU A 388 7.52 13.85 2.28
N ASP A 389 8.63 14.58 2.19
CA ASP A 389 9.60 14.46 1.09
C ASP A 389 10.21 13.06 0.99
N VAL A 390 10.48 12.39 2.11
CA VAL A 390 10.98 11.01 2.09
C VAL A 390 9.87 10.06 1.65
N LEU A 391 8.64 10.25 2.13
CA LEU A 391 7.49 9.42 1.74
C LEU A 391 7.13 9.52 0.26
N LEU A 392 7.18 10.73 -0.30
CA LEU A 392 6.88 10.95 -1.71
C LEU A 392 8.00 10.48 -2.64
N GLU A 393 9.23 10.42 -2.13
CA GLU A 393 10.37 9.89 -2.87
C GLU A 393 10.45 8.36 -2.80
N GLY A 394 10.03 7.76 -1.69
CA GLY A 394 10.01 6.32 -1.47
C GLY A 394 8.79 5.61 -2.07
N GLU A 395 8.89 4.29 -2.21
CA GLU A 395 7.80 3.40 -2.64
C GLU A 395 7.32 2.48 -1.49
N THR A 396 7.25 2.99 -0.26
CA THR A 396 6.85 2.19 0.91
C THR A 396 5.34 2.03 1.06
N ASN A 397 4.88 0.86 1.49
CA ASN A 397 3.48 0.59 1.80
C ASN A 397 3.19 0.90 3.27
N VAL A 398 2.96 2.18 3.56
CA VAL A 398 2.66 2.68 4.91
C VAL A 398 1.45 3.59 4.90
N LEU A 399 0.76 3.67 6.03
CA LEU A 399 -0.38 4.57 6.22
C LEU A 399 0.11 5.90 6.77
N GLU A 400 -0.28 7.03 6.19
CA GLU A 400 0.08 8.40 6.60
C GLU A 400 -1.05 9.04 7.44
N VAL A 401 -1.14 8.60 8.69
CA VAL A 401 -2.32 8.86 9.54
C VAL A 401 -2.38 10.27 10.13
N LEU A 402 -1.26 10.99 10.24
CA LEU A 402 -1.22 12.33 10.86
C LEU A 402 -0.09 13.22 10.34
N ASP A 403 -0.40 14.49 10.07
CA ASP A 403 0.60 15.54 9.79
C ASP A 403 0.95 16.26 11.09
N LEU A 404 2.20 16.10 11.55
CA LEU A 404 2.67 16.67 12.81
C LEU A 404 3.03 18.16 12.70
N LYS A 405 3.08 18.74 11.49
CA LYS A 405 3.45 20.15 11.25
C LYS A 405 4.81 20.56 11.85
N ILE A 406 5.70 19.61 12.12
CA ILE A 406 7.07 19.82 12.65
C ILE A 406 8.07 19.75 11.49
N GLY A 407 9.15 20.54 11.58
CA GLY A 407 10.24 20.51 10.59
C GLY A 407 9.80 20.97 9.20
N LYS A 408 8.98 22.03 9.16
CA LYS A 408 8.42 22.57 7.91
C LYS A 408 9.54 23.05 6.99
N CYS A 409 9.50 22.58 5.75
CA CYS A 409 10.44 22.93 4.70
C CYS A 409 9.72 22.90 3.35
N LYS A 410 10.39 23.36 2.29
CA LYS A 410 9.82 23.45 0.96
C LYS A 410 10.72 22.77 -0.06
N MET A 411 10.13 22.02 -0.99
CA MET A 411 10.83 21.61 -2.20
C MET A 411 10.85 22.77 -3.19
N VAL A 412 12.02 23.07 -3.73
CA VAL A 412 12.24 24.20 -4.62
C VAL A 412 13.04 23.81 -5.84
N VAL A 413 12.81 24.53 -6.94
CA VAL A 413 13.77 24.64 -8.04
C VAL A 413 14.69 25.81 -7.73
N ALA A 414 16.01 25.59 -7.76
CA ALA A 414 17.01 26.62 -7.54
C ALA A 414 18.06 26.62 -8.65
N GLY A 415 18.62 27.80 -8.95
CA GLY A 415 19.61 27.97 -10.01
C GLY A 415 20.41 29.24 -9.83
N LYS A 416 21.36 29.50 -10.74
CA LYS A 416 22.14 30.75 -10.74
C LYS A 416 21.21 31.96 -10.95
N SER A 417 21.59 33.12 -10.43
CA SER A 417 20.78 34.34 -10.54
C SER A 417 20.59 34.83 -11.98
N ASP A 418 21.50 34.47 -12.88
CA ASP A 418 21.48 34.80 -14.31
C ASP A 418 20.93 33.66 -15.17
N PHE A 419 20.38 32.60 -14.56
CA PHE A 419 19.80 31.48 -15.28
C PHE A 419 18.73 31.95 -16.29
N GLN A 420 18.88 31.47 -17.53
CA GLN A 420 17.90 31.66 -18.61
C GLN A 420 17.53 30.29 -19.17
N PRO A 421 16.24 29.96 -19.32
CA PRO A 421 15.82 28.68 -19.87
C PRO A 421 16.20 28.57 -21.35
N ASP A 422 16.87 27.49 -21.71
CA ASP A 422 17.16 27.12 -23.10
C ASP A 422 16.09 26.14 -23.59
N SER A 423 15.25 26.57 -24.55
CA SER A 423 14.17 25.74 -25.10
C SER A 423 14.63 24.79 -26.21
N THR A 424 15.90 24.82 -26.61
CA THR A 424 16.43 24.00 -27.70
C THR A 424 16.84 22.59 -27.26
N ARG A 425 16.95 22.36 -25.95
CA ARG A 425 17.31 21.07 -25.34
C ARG A 425 16.52 20.82 -24.06
N PRO A 426 16.44 19.57 -23.58
CA PRO A 426 15.91 19.27 -22.25
C PRO A 426 16.66 20.04 -21.15
N LEU A 427 15.93 20.46 -20.12
CA LEU A 427 16.53 21.12 -18.95
C LEU A 427 17.30 20.09 -18.12
N ARG A 428 18.58 20.34 -17.82
CA ARG A 428 19.37 19.48 -16.93
C ARG A 428 19.05 19.81 -15.48
N VAL A 429 18.50 18.84 -14.76
CA VAL A 429 18.07 19.02 -13.37
C VAL A 429 18.83 18.04 -12.48
N ALA A 430 19.63 18.58 -11.55
CA ALA A 430 20.29 17.76 -10.54
C ALA A 430 19.47 17.69 -9.25
N THR A 431 19.34 16.51 -8.65
CA THR A 431 18.49 16.31 -7.48
C THR A 431 18.89 15.07 -6.68
N LYS A 432 18.55 15.07 -5.39
CA LYS A 432 18.52 13.86 -4.55
C LYS A 432 17.12 13.21 -4.46
N TYR A 433 16.15 13.82 -5.12
CA TYR A 433 14.73 13.43 -5.13
C TYR A 433 14.25 13.16 -6.56
N PRO A 434 14.78 12.12 -7.24
CA PRO A 434 14.44 11.85 -8.63
C PRO A 434 12.93 11.67 -8.88
N GLN A 435 12.19 10.99 -8.01
CA GLN A 435 10.77 10.74 -8.21
C GLN A 435 9.92 12.01 -8.06
N ILE A 436 10.14 12.77 -7.00
CA ILE A 436 9.45 14.06 -6.81
C ILE A 436 9.76 14.99 -7.98
N THR A 437 11.02 15.04 -8.42
CA THR A 437 11.46 15.88 -9.54
C THR A 437 10.78 15.46 -10.85
N ARG A 438 10.76 14.15 -11.17
CA ARG A 438 10.05 13.64 -12.35
C ARG A 438 8.57 14.00 -12.31
N HIS A 439 7.91 13.83 -11.16
CA HIS A 439 6.48 14.13 -11.04
C HIS A 439 6.20 15.63 -11.29
N TYR A 440 6.96 16.51 -10.64
CA TYR A 440 6.81 17.96 -10.81
C TYR A 440 6.97 18.41 -12.27
N TYR A 441 8.03 17.97 -12.94
CA TYR A 441 8.30 18.36 -14.33
C TYR A 441 7.32 17.72 -15.34
N ASN A 442 6.81 16.52 -15.06
CA ASN A 442 5.75 15.90 -15.86
C ASN A 442 4.43 16.69 -15.75
N ASP A 443 4.07 17.17 -14.56
CA ASP A 443 2.83 17.92 -14.33
C ASP A 443 2.82 19.25 -15.10
N ILE A 444 3.97 19.93 -15.17
CA ILE A 444 4.13 21.16 -15.96
C ILE A 444 4.51 20.92 -17.44
N ARG A 445 4.60 19.65 -17.86
CA ARG A 445 4.92 19.20 -19.22
C ARG A 445 6.24 19.74 -19.76
N GLN A 446 7.27 19.77 -18.92
CA GLN A 446 8.60 20.24 -19.30
C GLN A 446 9.58 19.05 -19.39
N PRO A 447 10.19 18.80 -20.55
CA PRO A 447 11.21 17.76 -20.70
C PRO A 447 12.47 18.08 -19.89
N ILE A 448 13.00 17.09 -19.17
CA ILE A 448 14.21 17.21 -18.38
C ILE A 448 15.20 16.08 -18.68
N GLU A 449 16.49 16.39 -18.55
CA GLU A 449 17.55 15.42 -18.31
C GLU A 449 17.80 15.38 -16.80
N LEU A 450 17.46 14.25 -16.17
CA LEU A 450 17.57 14.10 -14.72
C LEU A 450 18.95 13.57 -14.33
N ILE A 451 19.61 14.28 -13.41
CA ILE A 451 20.93 13.94 -12.88
C ILE A 451 20.77 13.64 -11.39
N GLU A 452 20.82 12.35 -11.03
CA GLU A 452 20.71 11.94 -9.63
C GLU A 452 22.04 12.17 -8.89
N LEU A 453 21.97 12.82 -7.73
CA LEU A 453 23.10 13.09 -6.85
C LEU A 453 22.75 12.76 -5.39
N HIS A 454 23.73 12.32 -4.61
CA HIS A 454 23.51 11.92 -3.22
C HIS A 454 23.93 12.99 -2.19
N GLY A 455 24.58 14.08 -2.61
CA GLY A 455 25.00 15.17 -1.72
C GLY A 455 25.67 16.31 -2.47
N SER A 456 25.81 17.46 -1.80
CA SER A 456 26.44 18.69 -2.33
C SER A 456 25.92 19.10 -3.71
N ILE A 457 24.60 19.04 -3.87
CA ILE A 457 23.94 19.26 -5.14
C ILE A 457 24.08 20.71 -5.64
N GLU A 458 24.31 21.66 -4.73
CA GLU A 458 24.50 23.08 -5.05
C GLU A 458 25.74 23.32 -5.92
N LEU A 459 26.69 22.37 -5.92
CA LEU A 459 27.85 22.40 -6.80
C LEU A 459 27.49 22.11 -8.27
N ALA A 460 26.40 21.40 -8.54
CA ALA A 460 26.07 20.95 -9.89
C ALA A 460 25.85 22.12 -10.87
N PRO A 461 25.10 23.18 -10.54
CA PRO A 461 25.03 24.36 -11.40
C PRO A 461 26.35 25.11 -11.50
N LEU A 462 27.12 25.18 -10.40
CA LEU A 462 28.39 25.91 -10.36
C LEU A 462 29.46 25.30 -11.27
N LEU A 463 29.46 23.98 -11.41
CA LEU A 463 30.37 23.21 -12.27
C LEU A 463 29.79 22.91 -13.66
N ASP A 464 28.65 23.52 -14.01
CA ASP A 464 27.95 23.33 -15.29
C ASP A 464 27.52 21.86 -15.56
N LEU A 465 27.33 21.09 -14.50
CA LEU A 465 26.77 19.74 -14.56
C LEU A 465 25.26 19.79 -14.81
N SER A 466 24.56 20.74 -14.18
CA SER A 466 23.12 20.95 -14.34
C SER A 466 22.78 22.43 -14.57
N ASP A 467 21.59 22.68 -15.12
CA ASP A 467 21.10 24.04 -15.33
C ASP A 467 20.43 24.57 -14.04
N VAL A 468 19.71 23.68 -13.35
CA VAL A 468 19.06 23.93 -12.06
C VAL A 468 19.21 22.72 -11.14
N ILE A 469 18.82 22.90 -9.88
CA ILE A 469 18.64 21.82 -8.92
C ILE A 469 17.21 21.78 -8.40
N VAL A 470 16.80 20.60 -7.95
CA VAL A 470 15.63 20.42 -7.08
C VAL A 470 16.11 19.96 -5.71
N ASP A 471 15.75 20.71 -4.67
CA ASP A 471 16.08 20.35 -3.29
C ASP A 471 15.08 20.86 -2.27
N ILE A 472 15.18 20.30 -1.07
CA ILE A 472 14.46 20.73 0.12
C ILE A 472 15.18 21.88 0.82
N VAL A 473 14.43 22.91 1.17
CA VAL A 473 14.95 24.13 1.79
C VAL A 473 14.14 24.48 3.03
N GLU A 474 14.83 24.71 4.14
CA GLU A 474 14.25 25.26 5.38
C GLU A 474 14.47 26.79 5.45
N THR A 475 15.73 27.25 5.56
CA THR A 475 16.06 28.69 5.68
C THR A 475 16.62 29.32 4.39
N GLY A 476 17.07 28.50 3.44
CA GLY A 476 17.73 28.94 2.20
C GLY A 476 19.16 29.42 2.37
N THR A 477 19.78 29.25 3.54
CA THR A 477 21.16 29.70 3.80
C THR A 477 22.16 29.02 2.87
N THR A 478 22.08 27.69 2.70
CA THR A 478 23.01 26.91 1.87
C THR A 478 22.95 27.30 0.39
N LEU A 479 21.77 27.60 -0.15
CA LEU A 479 21.62 28.11 -1.52
C LEU A 479 22.32 29.46 -1.68
N LYS A 480 22.11 30.38 -0.73
CA LYS A 480 22.70 31.73 -0.77
C LYS A 480 24.23 31.68 -0.67
N GLU A 481 24.77 30.83 0.19
CA GLU A 481 26.22 30.60 0.33
C GLU A 481 26.87 30.10 -0.96
N ASN A 482 26.09 29.42 -1.82
CA ASN A 482 26.52 28.91 -3.11
C ASN A 482 26.04 29.78 -4.30
N HIS A 483 25.62 31.02 -4.05
CA HIS A 483 25.16 31.97 -5.07
C HIS A 483 23.98 31.48 -5.92
N LEU A 484 23.12 30.64 -5.35
CA LEU A 484 21.88 30.17 -5.98
C LEU A 484 20.68 30.94 -5.44
N ILE A 485 19.68 31.14 -6.30
CA ILE A 485 18.39 31.71 -5.96
C ILE A 485 17.29 30.67 -6.11
N ILE A 486 16.23 30.80 -5.30
CA ILE A 486 15.00 30.03 -5.47
C ILE A 486 14.27 30.59 -6.70
N LEU A 487 14.05 29.74 -7.68
CA LEU A 487 13.32 30.05 -8.91
C LEU A 487 11.83 29.72 -8.74
N GLN A 488 11.52 28.62 -8.05
CA GLN A 488 10.14 28.17 -7.83
C GLN A 488 10.05 27.34 -6.54
N GLU A 489 8.99 27.54 -5.76
CA GLU A 489 8.58 26.63 -4.67
C GLU A 489 7.38 25.81 -5.15
N PHE A 490 7.35 24.49 -4.93
CA PHE A 490 6.27 23.67 -5.49
C PHE A 490 5.70 22.58 -4.57
N LEU A 491 6.32 22.32 -3.42
CA LEU A 491 5.83 21.34 -2.44
C LEU A 491 6.23 21.79 -1.03
N GLU A 492 5.30 21.71 -0.09
CA GLU A 492 5.60 21.85 1.34
C GLU A 492 5.79 20.47 1.97
N SER A 493 6.84 20.31 2.78
CA SER A 493 7.10 19.08 3.55
C SER A 493 7.08 19.37 5.05
N SER A 494 6.56 18.41 5.81
CA SER A 494 6.53 18.36 7.27
C SER A 494 6.62 16.91 7.73
N ALA A 495 6.97 16.72 9.01
CA ALA A 495 6.98 15.39 9.62
C ALA A 495 5.57 14.76 9.64
N ARG A 496 5.50 13.50 9.21
CA ARG A 496 4.30 12.66 9.14
C ARG A 496 4.44 11.48 10.09
N LEU A 497 3.36 11.18 10.78
CA LEU A 497 3.22 9.93 11.53
C LEU A 497 2.74 8.86 10.56
N ILE A 498 3.53 7.80 10.43
CA ILE A 498 3.21 6.66 9.57
C ILE A 498 3.01 5.39 10.38
N VAL A 499 2.21 4.46 9.85
CA VAL A 499 1.88 3.19 10.50
C VAL A 499 2.02 2.04 9.51
N ASN A 500 2.56 0.91 9.98
CA ASN A 500 2.58 -0.33 9.21
C ASN A 500 1.14 -0.88 9.04
N PRO A 501 0.69 -1.23 7.82
CA PRO A 501 -0.68 -1.69 7.59
C PRO A 501 -1.10 -2.90 8.43
N VAL A 502 -0.18 -3.82 8.74
CA VAL A 502 -0.48 -4.99 9.57
C VAL A 502 -0.61 -4.59 11.04
N SER A 503 0.30 -3.74 11.50
CA SER A 503 0.24 -3.21 12.87
C SER A 503 -1.03 -2.41 13.13
N TRP A 504 -1.48 -1.63 12.14
CA TRP A 504 -2.78 -0.93 12.19
C TRP A 504 -3.95 -1.85 12.54
N ARG A 505 -3.93 -3.10 12.05
CA ARG A 505 -5.00 -4.09 12.27
C ARG A 505 -4.85 -4.83 13.59
N PHE A 506 -3.65 -5.31 13.91
CA PHE A 506 -3.44 -6.16 15.09
C PHE A 506 -3.06 -5.40 16.37
N LYS A 507 -2.71 -4.11 16.27
CA LYS A 507 -2.43 -3.19 17.39
C LYS A 507 -3.31 -1.94 17.36
N GLU A 508 -4.49 -2.03 16.73
CA GLU A 508 -5.40 -0.92 16.46
C GLU A 508 -5.66 -0.03 17.67
N VAL A 509 -6.06 -0.61 18.81
CA VAL A 509 -6.38 0.16 20.04
C VAL A 509 -5.18 1.00 20.49
N ALA A 510 -4.00 0.40 20.60
CA ALA A 510 -2.79 1.10 21.04
C ALA A 510 -2.36 2.20 20.06
N ILE A 511 -2.49 1.95 18.75
CA ILE A 511 -2.13 2.91 17.71
C ILE A 511 -3.13 4.08 17.69
N GLN A 512 -4.43 3.82 17.77
CA GLN A 512 -5.48 4.84 17.79
C GLN A 512 -5.34 5.73 19.04
N GLU A 513 -5.11 5.14 20.22
CA GLU A 513 -4.83 5.90 21.44
C GLU A 513 -3.57 6.79 21.30
N PHE A 514 -2.53 6.26 20.66
CA PHE A 514 -1.30 7.01 20.39
C PHE A 514 -1.58 8.20 19.45
N ILE A 515 -2.25 7.96 18.33
CA ILE A 515 -2.60 9.00 17.34
C ILE A 515 -3.45 10.08 18.00
N GLN A 516 -4.47 9.72 18.77
CA GLN A 516 -5.37 10.68 19.42
C GLN A 516 -4.61 11.59 20.41
N LYS A 517 -3.72 11.01 21.23
CA LYS A 517 -2.93 11.79 22.20
C LYS A 517 -1.92 12.70 21.52
N VAL A 518 -1.25 12.22 20.47
CA VAL A 518 -0.31 13.04 19.69
C VAL A 518 -1.06 14.18 18.98
N GLY A 519 -2.21 13.88 18.38
CA GLY A 519 -3.02 14.85 17.63
C GLY A 519 -3.61 15.98 18.50
N ASN A 520 -3.98 15.70 19.74
CA ASN A 520 -4.50 16.71 20.67
C ASN A 520 -3.45 17.75 21.11
N ASP A 521 -2.16 17.42 20.97
CA ASP A 521 -1.01 18.25 21.36
C ASP A 521 -0.29 18.93 20.15
N LEU A 522 -0.91 18.87 18.96
CA LEU A 522 -0.52 19.61 17.76
C LEU A 522 -1.24 20.96 17.69
#